data_AF-A0A2L2TE75-F1
#
_entry.id   AF-A0A2L2TE75-F1
#
_cell.length_a   1.000
_cell.length_b   1.000
_cell.length_c   1.000
_cell.angle_alpha   90.00
_cell.angle_beta   90.00
_cell.angle_gamma   90.00
#
_symmetry.space_group_name_H-M   'P 1'
#
loop_
_entity.id
_entity.type
_entity.pdbx_description
1 polymer ?
#
loop_
_entity_poly.entity_id
_entity_poly.type
_entity_poly.pdbx_seq_one_letter_code
_entity_poly.pdbx_strand_id
1 'polypeptide(L)'
;MQHIIDTREQWGFVYYLSREAYRKYGNDWELLWSEIKSSWTNTHSGRDMADATWMSIHCQGEDNRRQILKPLLTEDWPMLDFNHDLEEYNDLRRNFKNYKEEKAHLLSHGLLRNTFIVVPLELVPDVSEDGGFGENHNLNPYWVWACDSDWDNSEETIVDGEKYEGRVRVALYSLNSWFYAARWEGVSLRDMWLKAQQHPEKLWICYTKRLEEWDHEPYI
;
A
#
# COMPACT_ATOMS: atom_id res chain seq x y z
N MET A 1 14.14 18.28 -4.58
CA MET A 1 13.33 17.10 -4.20
C MET A 1 14.27 15.90 -4.28
N GLN A 2 14.46 15.15 -3.18
CA GLN A 2 15.38 14.01 -3.18
C GLN A 2 14.66 12.80 -3.76
N HIS A 3 15.15 12.22 -4.85
CA HIS A 3 14.55 11.02 -5.41
C HIS A 3 14.91 9.81 -4.55
N ILE A 4 13.97 8.88 -4.36
CA ILE A 4 14.20 7.67 -3.56
C ILE A 4 15.37 6.83 -4.10
N ILE A 5 15.60 6.83 -5.42
CA ILE A 5 16.75 6.16 -6.03
C ILE A 5 18.11 6.70 -5.55
N ASP A 6 18.16 7.99 -5.20
CA ASP A 6 19.38 8.65 -4.77
C ASP A 6 19.73 8.33 -3.31
N THR A 7 18.76 7.86 -2.51
CA THR A 7 19.03 7.48 -1.11
C THR A 7 19.86 6.21 -1.05
N ARG A 8 19.66 5.27 -2.01
CA ARG A 8 20.29 3.93 -2.00
C ARG A 8 20.00 3.16 -0.71
N GLU A 9 18.92 3.49 -0.03
CA GLU A 9 18.50 2.83 1.21
C GLU A 9 17.29 1.94 0.97
N GLN A 10 17.01 1.06 1.95
CA GLN A 10 15.76 0.29 1.98
C GLN A 10 14.54 1.21 1.93
N TRP A 11 13.50 0.82 1.22
CA TRP A 11 12.31 1.64 1.06
C TRP A 11 11.04 0.82 1.03
N GLY A 12 9.92 1.43 1.41
CA GLY A 12 8.61 0.77 1.41
C GLY A 12 7.77 1.17 2.61
N PHE A 13 7.09 0.20 3.19
CA PHE A 13 6.11 0.42 4.25
C PHE A 13 6.26 -0.59 5.39
N VAL A 14 5.72 -0.20 6.54
CA VAL A 14 5.35 -1.13 7.60
C VAL A 14 3.96 -1.66 7.31
N TYR A 15 3.80 -2.97 7.46
CA TYR A 15 2.57 -3.70 7.17
C TYR A 15 2.00 -4.37 8.41
N TYR A 16 0.68 -4.47 8.41
CA TYR A 16 -0.10 -5.20 9.39
C TYR A 16 -1.15 -6.04 8.68
N LEU A 17 -1.55 -7.13 9.32
CA LEU A 17 -2.78 -7.81 8.97
C LEU A 17 -3.95 -7.14 9.68
N SER A 18 -5.13 -7.10 9.05
CA SER A 18 -6.35 -6.84 9.80
C SER A 18 -6.55 -7.94 10.85
N ARG A 19 -7.30 -7.64 11.91
CA ARG A 19 -7.61 -8.57 12.99
C ARG A 19 -8.23 -9.86 12.46
N GLU A 20 -9.11 -9.74 11.47
CA GLU A 20 -9.77 -10.90 10.85
C GLU A 20 -8.81 -11.70 9.97
N ALA A 21 -7.96 -11.03 9.18
CA ALA A 21 -6.93 -11.69 8.37
C ALA A 21 -5.91 -12.42 9.25
N TYR A 22 -5.46 -11.78 10.34
CA TYR A 22 -4.55 -12.39 11.31
C TYR A 22 -5.16 -13.62 11.98
N ARG A 23 -6.42 -13.55 12.40
CA ARG A 23 -7.11 -14.71 13.00
C ARG A 23 -7.24 -15.89 12.05
N LYS A 24 -7.49 -15.63 10.76
CA LYS A 24 -7.72 -16.69 9.77
C LYS A 24 -6.41 -17.25 9.21
N TYR A 25 -5.40 -16.41 8.99
CA TYR A 25 -4.20 -16.77 8.22
C TYR A 25 -2.87 -16.45 8.92
N GLY A 26 -2.86 -15.94 10.16
CA GLY A 26 -1.64 -15.44 10.80
C GLY A 26 -0.50 -16.45 10.89
N ASN A 27 -0.80 -17.74 11.04
CA ASN A 27 0.21 -18.81 11.08
C ASN A 27 0.82 -19.13 9.69
N ASP A 28 0.04 -18.96 8.62
CA ASP A 28 0.42 -19.33 7.25
C ASP A 28 0.65 -18.08 6.37
N TRP A 29 0.69 -16.90 6.99
CA TRP A 29 0.66 -15.62 6.29
C TRP A 29 1.81 -15.45 5.31
N GLU A 30 3.02 -15.85 5.70
CA GLU A 30 4.21 -15.70 4.86
C GLU A 30 4.08 -16.45 3.53
N LEU A 31 3.57 -17.69 3.57
CA LEU A 31 3.32 -18.51 2.39
C LEU A 31 2.22 -17.88 1.53
N LEU A 32 1.08 -17.55 2.14
CA LEU A 32 -0.06 -16.96 1.44
C LEU A 32 0.28 -15.63 0.78
N TRP A 33 1.03 -14.77 1.48
CA TRP A 33 1.47 -13.49 0.94
C TRP A 33 2.42 -13.66 -0.24
N SER A 34 3.32 -14.65 -0.18
CA SER A 34 4.17 -14.99 -1.32
C SER A 34 3.36 -15.45 -2.53
N GLU A 35 2.30 -16.24 -2.31
CA GLU A 35 1.43 -16.73 -3.38
C GLU A 35 0.58 -15.61 -3.99
N ILE A 36 -0.02 -14.73 -3.16
CA ILE A 36 -0.70 -13.51 -3.62
C ILE A 36 0.27 -12.66 -4.45
N LYS A 37 1.53 -12.53 -3.99
CA LYS A 37 2.56 -11.79 -4.73
C LYS A 37 3.04 -12.46 -6.01
N SER A 38 2.79 -13.75 -6.19
CA SER A 38 3.16 -14.50 -7.39
C SER A 38 2.02 -14.48 -8.42
N SER A 39 0.77 -14.59 -7.98
CA SER A 39 -0.40 -14.70 -8.86
C SER A 39 -0.60 -13.44 -9.73
N TRP A 40 -0.38 -12.26 -9.16
CA TRP A 40 -0.54 -10.98 -9.85
C TRP A 40 0.64 -10.56 -10.74
N THR A 41 1.84 -11.13 -10.56
CA THR A 41 3.06 -10.79 -11.34
C THR A 41 3.26 -11.74 -12.52
N ASN A 42 2.40 -12.76 -12.64
CA ASN A 42 2.52 -13.85 -13.62
C ASN A 42 1.43 -13.81 -14.71
N THR A 43 0.86 -12.64 -15.01
CA THR A 43 -0.09 -12.51 -16.13
C THR A 43 0.66 -12.62 -17.46
N HIS A 44 0.58 -13.80 -18.08
CA HIS A 44 1.22 -14.17 -19.36
C HIS A 44 0.80 -13.31 -20.58
N SER A 45 -0.06 -12.29 -20.41
CA SER A 45 -0.66 -11.49 -21.50
C SER A 45 0.01 -10.13 -21.75
N GLY A 46 1.12 -9.81 -21.09
CA GLY A 46 2.06 -8.77 -21.56
C GLY A 46 1.65 -7.31 -21.39
N ARG A 47 0.64 -7.01 -20.57
CA ARG A 47 0.45 -5.68 -19.98
C ARG A 47 -0.01 -5.84 -18.54
N ASP A 48 0.94 -6.12 -17.66
CA ASP A 48 0.69 -6.12 -16.22
C ASP A 48 0.53 -4.65 -15.77
N MET A 49 -0.58 -4.35 -15.09
CA MET A 49 -0.80 -3.04 -14.47
C MET A 49 0.28 -2.73 -13.43
N ALA A 50 0.86 -3.76 -12.79
CA ALA A 50 2.01 -3.62 -11.90
C ALA A 50 3.31 -3.31 -12.67
N ASP A 51 3.51 -3.88 -13.87
CA ASP A 51 4.61 -3.46 -14.75
C ASP A 51 4.43 -2.03 -15.23
N ALA A 52 3.20 -1.63 -15.59
CA ALA A 52 2.92 -0.26 -16.02
C ALA A 52 3.24 0.76 -14.91
N THR A 53 2.83 0.49 -13.66
CA THR A 53 3.03 1.41 -12.54
C THR A 53 4.45 1.40 -11.98
N TRP A 54 5.16 0.27 -11.97
CA TRP A 54 6.58 0.21 -11.55
C TRP A 54 7.52 0.98 -12.49
N MET A 55 7.13 1.18 -13.75
CA MET A 55 7.95 1.82 -14.77
C MET A 55 8.05 3.34 -14.64
N SER A 56 7.14 3.97 -13.89
CA SER A 56 6.95 5.42 -13.97
C SER A 56 7.37 6.18 -12.71
N ILE A 57 8.23 7.17 -12.97
CA ILE A 57 8.76 8.26 -12.13
C ILE A 57 10.02 7.99 -11.30
N HIS A 58 10.06 7.02 -10.39
CA HIS A 58 11.22 6.94 -9.47
C HIS A 58 12.44 6.20 -10.00
N CYS A 59 12.21 5.27 -10.92
CA CYS A 59 13.27 4.41 -11.39
C CYS A 59 14.20 5.14 -12.36
N GLN A 60 13.77 6.24 -13.01
CA GLN A 60 14.54 6.83 -14.13
C GLN A 60 14.94 5.77 -15.19
N GLY A 61 14.11 4.73 -15.38
CA GLY A 61 14.36 3.63 -16.31
C GLY A 61 14.35 2.23 -15.68
N GLU A 62 14.26 1.22 -16.56
CA GLU A 62 14.11 -0.19 -16.19
C GLU A 62 15.33 -0.77 -15.45
N ASP A 63 16.53 -0.31 -15.78
CA ASP A 63 17.76 -0.82 -15.16
C ASP A 63 17.83 -0.47 -13.68
N ASN A 64 17.61 0.79 -13.35
CA ASN A 64 17.57 1.26 -11.98
C ASN A 64 16.44 0.63 -11.18
N ARG A 65 15.27 0.41 -11.81
CA ARG A 65 14.18 -0.33 -11.20
C ARG A 65 14.64 -1.72 -10.74
N ARG A 66 15.22 -2.50 -11.65
CA ARG A 66 15.63 -3.89 -11.37
C ARG A 66 16.85 -3.99 -10.47
N GLN A 67 17.82 -3.10 -10.66
CA GLN A 67 19.14 -3.21 -10.04
C GLN A 67 19.26 -2.43 -8.72
N ILE A 68 18.41 -1.42 -8.50
CA ILE A 68 18.52 -0.52 -7.34
C ILE A 68 17.26 -0.55 -6.49
N LEU A 69 16.09 -0.26 -7.07
CA LEU A 69 14.87 -0.11 -6.27
C LEU A 69 14.28 -1.46 -5.87
N LYS A 70 14.12 -2.40 -6.81
CA LYS A 70 13.59 -3.75 -6.51
C LYS A 70 14.33 -4.45 -5.37
N PRO A 71 15.68 -4.48 -5.35
CA PRO A 71 16.43 -5.17 -4.30
C PRO A 71 16.35 -4.48 -2.93
N LEU A 72 15.98 -3.19 -2.89
CA LEU A 72 15.86 -2.39 -1.66
C LEU A 72 14.41 -2.26 -1.16
N LEU A 73 13.43 -2.74 -1.93
CA LEU A 73 12.03 -2.77 -1.50
C LEU A 73 11.89 -3.63 -0.25
N THR A 74 11.30 -3.05 0.78
CA THR A 74 11.20 -3.61 2.13
C THR A 74 9.75 -3.56 2.59
N GLU A 75 9.24 -4.72 2.99
CA GLU A 75 7.96 -4.90 3.66
C GLU A 75 8.26 -5.31 5.10
N ASP A 76 7.99 -4.41 6.05
CA ASP A 76 8.35 -4.63 7.45
C ASP A 76 7.11 -5.02 8.26
N TRP A 77 7.17 -6.12 9.01
CA TRP A 77 6.02 -6.77 9.64
C TRP A 77 6.22 -6.88 11.16
N PRO A 78 5.94 -5.82 11.92
CA PRO A 78 6.06 -5.85 13.38
C PRO A 78 5.05 -6.82 14.00
N MET A 79 5.46 -7.45 15.11
CA MET A 79 4.54 -8.23 15.92
C MET A 79 3.51 -7.33 16.58
N LEU A 80 2.24 -7.70 16.45
CA LEU A 80 1.12 -7.04 17.09
C LEU A 80 0.35 -8.08 17.91
N ASP A 81 0.23 -7.81 19.20
CA ASP A 81 -0.73 -8.50 20.05
C ASP A 81 -1.99 -7.62 20.13
N PHE A 82 -3.07 -8.07 19.47
CA PHE A 82 -4.29 -7.29 19.37
C PHE A 82 -4.95 -7.15 20.74
N ASN A 83 -5.11 -5.91 21.19
CA ASN A 83 -5.95 -5.65 22.36
C ASN A 83 -7.43 -5.72 21.95
N HIS A 84 -8.14 -6.71 22.48
CA HIS A 84 -9.56 -6.94 22.18
C HIS A 84 -10.49 -5.79 22.59
N ASP A 85 -10.06 -4.94 23.52
CA ASP A 85 -10.86 -3.83 24.06
C ASP A 85 -10.70 -2.53 23.24
N LEU A 86 -9.74 -2.47 22.33
CA LEU A 86 -9.49 -1.29 21.50
C LEU A 86 -10.08 -1.44 20.11
N GLU A 87 -10.52 -0.29 19.57
CA GLU A 87 -10.79 -0.14 18.15
C GLU A 87 -9.51 -0.47 17.36
N GLU A 88 -9.64 -1.31 16.35
CA GLU A 88 -8.51 -1.97 15.67
C GLU A 88 -7.51 -0.95 15.10
N TYR A 89 -7.99 0.08 14.40
CA TYR A 89 -7.11 1.02 13.73
C TYR A 89 -6.42 1.96 14.71
N ASN A 90 -7.05 2.27 15.84
CA ASN A 90 -6.41 2.97 16.95
C ASN A 90 -5.29 2.14 17.58
N ASP A 91 -5.50 0.83 17.75
CA ASP A 91 -4.47 -0.08 18.25
C ASP A 91 -3.28 -0.16 17.28
N LEU A 92 -3.56 -0.30 15.98
CA LEU A 92 -2.55 -0.30 14.92
C LEU A 92 -1.75 1.01 14.87
N ARG A 93 -2.43 2.16 14.93
CA ARG A 93 -1.75 3.48 14.97
C ARG A 93 -0.84 3.61 16.18
N ARG A 94 -1.30 3.16 17.35
CA ARG A 94 -0.51 3.16 18.58
C ARG A 94 0.72 2.26 18.45
N ASN A 95 0.54 1.02 17.97
CA ASN A 95 1.66 0.09 17.76
C ASN A 95 2.67 0.68 16.76
N PHE A 96 2.19 1.24 15.65
CA PHE A 96 3.06 1.86 14.65
C PHE A 96 3.84 3.06 15.21
N LYS A 97 3.22 3.90 16.05
CA LYS A 97 3.93 5.00 16.74
C LYS A 97 5.05 4.46 17.64
N ASN A 98 4.75 3.48 18.50
CA ASN A 98 5.75 2.86 19.36
C ASN A 98 6.87 2.20 18.55
N TYR A 99 6.51 1.48 17.48
CA TYR A 99 7.45 0.81 16.59
C TYR A 99 8.43 1.79 15.95
N LYS A 100 7.92 2.91 15.42
CA LYS A 100 8.74 3.99 14.85
C LYS A 100 9.71 4.57 15.88
N GLU A 101 9.28 4.76 17.12
CA GLU A 101 10.11 5.32 18.20
C GLU A 101 11.20 4.33 18.65
N GLU A 102 10.82 3.09 18.93
CA GLU A 102 11.75 2.04 19.39
C GLU A 102 12.79 1.69 18.33
N LYS A 103 12.38 1.65 17.06
CA LYS A 103 13.23 1.28 15.92
C LYS A 103 13.75 2.48 15.15
N ALA A 104 13.62 3.70 15.66
CA ALA A 104 13.98 4.94 14.93
C ALA A 104 15.40 4.93 14.36
N HIS A 105 16.33 4.28 15.05
CA HIS A 105 17.75 4.15 14.70
C HIS A 105 18.07 2.97 13.74
N LEU A 106 17.10 2.08 13.51
CA LEU A 106 17.21 0.90 12.65
C LEU A 106 16.40 1.04 11.35
N LEU A 107 15.33 1.84 11.38
CA LEU A 107 14.48 2.05 10.21
C LEU A 107 15.16 3.01 9.24
N SER A 108 15.42 2.51 8.04
CA SER A 108 15.82 3.28 6.87
C SER A 108 14.96 4.54 6.68
N HIS A 109 15.55 5.62 6.17
CA HIS A 109 14.79 6.82 5.85
C HIS A 109 13.79 6.58 4.72
N GLY A 110 14.05 5.61 3.84
CA GLY A 110 13.13 5.19 2.77
C GLY A 110 11.88 4.45 3.24
N LEU A 111 11.80 3.99 4.50
CA LEU A 111 10.55 3.44 5.04
C LEU A 111 9.61 4.58 5.44
N LEU A 112 8.41 4.62 4.85
CA LEU A 112 7.47 5.71 5.09
C LEU A 112 6.98 5.71 6.54
N ARG A 113 7.22 6.84 7.22
CA ARG A 113 6.89 7.03 8.64
C ARG A 113 5.53 7.68 8.87
N ASN A 114 4.92 8.20 7.81
CA ASN A 114 3.63 8.89 7.81
C ASN A 114 2.47 7.99 7.35
N THR A 115 2.77 6.73 6.99
CA THR A 115 1.79 5.80 6.42
C THR A 115 2.20 4.37 6.71
N PHE A 116 1.26 3.56 7.16
CA PHE A 116 1.40 2.10 7.27
C PHE A 116 0.28 1.42 6.50
N ILE A 117 0.50 0.16 6.15
CA ILE A 117 -0.41 -0.62 5.32
C ILE A 117 -1.10 -1.67 6.17
N VAL A 118 -2.41 -1.82 5.98
CA VAL A 118 -3.20 -2.90 6.59
C VAL A 118 -3.75 -3.76 5.47
N VAL A 119 -3.41 -5.04 5.50
CA VAL A 119 -3.95 -6.03 4.57
C VAL A 119 -5.31 -6.50 5.09
N PRO A 120 -6.40 -6.22 4.34
CA PRO A 120 -7.74 -6.63 4.73
C PRO A 120 -7.95 -8.13 4.43
N LEU A 121 -8.97 -8.73 5.08
CA LEU A 121 -9.31 -10.14 4.83
C LEU A 121 -9.77 -10.35 3.38
N GLU A 122 -10.46 -9.35 2.83
CA GLU A 122 -11.04 -9.30 1.49
C GLU A 122 -9.99 -9.33 0.38
N LEU A 123 -8.73 -8.97 0.68
CA LEU A 123 -7.63 -9.11 -0.26
C LEU A 123 -7.17 -10.58 -0.38
N VAL A 124 -7.40 -11.39 0.63
CA VAL A 124 -6.99 -12.78 0.63
C VAL A 124 -7.97 -13.59 -0.20
N PRO A 125 -7.56 -14.10 -1.38
CA PRO A 125 -8.44 -14.94 -2.20
C PRO A 125 -8.81 -16.22 -1.47
N ASP A 126 -10.03 -16.72 -1.72
CA ASP A 126 -10.42 -18.04 -1.25
C ASP A 126 -9.56 -19.10 -1.95
N VAL A 127 -8.82 -19.87 -1.15
CA VAL A 127 -8.02 -21.00 -1.61
C VAL A 127 -8.99 -22.14 -1.93
N SER A 128 -8.98 -22.64 -3.16
CA SER A 128 -9.78 -23.79 -3.55
C SER A 128 -9.25 -25.08 -2.91
N GLU A 129 -10.07 -26.13 -2.87
CA GLU A 129 -9.72 -27.42 -2.25
C GLU A 129 -8.47 -28.08 -2.88
N ASP A 130 -8.08 -27.68 -4.08
CA ASP A 130 -6.88 -28.13 -4.79
C ASP A 130 -5.62 -27.30 -4.47
N GLY A 131 -5.71 -26.35 -3.53
CA GLY A 131 -4.61 -25.45 -3.16
C GLY A 131 -4.31 -24.37 -4.20
N GLY A 132 -5.14 -24.27 -5.24
CA GLY A 132 -5.11 -23.15 -6.17
C GLY A 132 -5.87 -21.95 -5.62
N PHE A 133 -5.66 -20.79 -6.25
CA PHE A 133 -6.61 -19.71 -6.14
C PHE A 133 -7.66 -19.89 -7.26
N GLY A 134 -8.96 -19.78 -6.94
CA GLY A 134 -10.03 -20.08 -7.89
C GLY A 134 -10.00 -19.21 -9.16
N GLU A 135 -10.52 -19.72 -10.29
CA GLU A 135 -10.44 -19.15 -11.65
C GLU A 135 -10.98 -17.71 -11.86
N ASN A 136 -11.49 -17.05 -10.82
CA ASN A 136 -12.11 -15.73 -10.90
C ASN A 136 -11.13 -14.58 -10.60
N HIS A 137 -9.95 -14.61 -11.21
CA HIS A 137 -8.87 -13.62 -11.02
C HIS A 137 -8.94 -12.38 -11.89
N ASN A 138 -9.93 -12.32 -12.77
CA ASN A 138 -10.13 -11.16 -13.62
C ASN A 138 -11.17 -10.25 -12.95
N LEU A 139 -10.70 -9.15 -12.35
CA LEU A 139 -11.32 -7.80 -12.36
C LEU A 139 -11.57 -7.12 -11.01
N ASN A 140 -11.43 -7.77 -9.84
CA ASN A 140 -11.53 -7.02 -8.58
C ASN A 140 -10.14 -6.49 -8.22
N PRO A 141 -9.91 -5.17 -8.14
CA PRO A 141 -8.57 -4.68 -7.83
C PRO A 141 -8.24 -5.11 -6.40
N TYR A 142 -7.27 -6.01 -6.25
CA TYR A 142 -6.65 -6.26 -4.97
C TYR A 142 -6.25 -4.90 -4.38
N TRP A 143 -6.79 -4.59 -3.21
CA TRP A 143 -6.59 -3.31 -2.55
C TRP A 143 -6.22 -3.51 -1.08
N VAL A 144 -5.42 -2.58 -0.56
CA VAL A 144 -5.06 -2.52 0.85
C VAL A 144 -5.55 -1.21 1.46
N TRP A 145 -5.66 -1.18 2.77
CA TRP A 145 -5.81 0.08 3.48
C TRP A 145 -4.44 0.72 3.64
N ALA A 146 -4.27 1.94 3.13
CA ALA A 146 -3.19 2.80 3.56
C ALA A 146 -3.70 3.73 4.66
N CYS A 147 -3.05 3.68 5.82
CA CYS A 147 -3.50 4.35 7.03
C CYS A 147 -2.58 5.51 7.37
N ASP A 148 -3.19 6.64 7.73
CA ASP A 148 -2.49 7.79 8.27
C ASP A 148 -2.08 7.50 9.71
N SER A 149 -0.78 7.58 9.96
CA SER A 149 -0.20 7.30 11.27
C SER A 149 -0.51 8.36 12.31
N ASP A 150 -0.75 9.59 11.87
CA ASP A 150 -0.86 10.74 12.76
C ASP A 150 -2.31 11.25 12.87
N TRP A 151 -3.24 10.59 12.18
CA TRP A 151 -4.67 10.89 12.28
C TRP A 151 -5.21 10.74 13.71
N ASP A 152 -5.91 11.77 14.16
CA ASP A 152 -6.34 11.98 15.54
C ASP A 152 -7.86 12.24 15.65
N ASN A 153 -8.64 11.93 14.61
CA ASN A 153 -10.08 12.22 14.48
C ASN A 153 -10.47 13.72 14.42
N SER A 154 -9.50 14.64 14.36
CA SER A 154 -9.81 16.09 14.44
C SER A 154 -10.42 16.68 13.17
N GLU A 155 -10.21 16.06 12.01
CA GLU A 155 -10.69 16.59 10.72
C GLU A 155 -12.04 15.99 10.31
N GLU A 156 -13.08 16.84 10.28
CA GLU A 156 -14.37 16.48 9.71
C GLU A 156 -14.39 16.80 8.21
N THR A 157 -13.95 15.84 7.41
CA THR A 157 -14.15 15.88 5.95
C THR A 157 -15.17 14.83 5.56
N ILE A 158 -16.26 15.26 4.93
CA ILE A 158 -17.36 14.39 4.51
C ILE A 158 -17.59 14.60 3.01
N VAL A 159 -17.63 13.51 2.25
CA VAL A 159 -17.95 13.48 0.82
C VAL A 159 -19.03 12.42 0.61
N ASP A 160 -20.15 12.80 0.00
CA ASP A 160 -21.30 11.91 -0.24
C ASP A 160 -21.77 11.12 1.00
N GLY A 161 -21.66 11.74 2.19
CA GLY A 161 -22.04 11.14 3.47
C GLY A 161 -20.96 10.25 4.10
N GLU A 162 -19.83 10.01 3.43
CA GLU A 162 -18.69 9.28 4.01
C GLU A 162 -17.67 10.23 4.62
N LYS A 163 -17.26 9.93 5.85
CA LYS A 163 -16.25 10.70 6.58
C LYS A 163 -14.85 10.11 6.32
N TYR A 164 -13.85 10.97 6.22
CA TYR A 164 -12.46 10.53 6.21
C TYR A 164 -12.06 9.97 7.59
N GLU A 165 -11.64 8.71 7.62
CA GLU A 165 -11.29 7.97 8.86
C GLU A 165 -9.79 7.73 9.02
N GLY A 166 -8.96 8.60 8.41
CA GLY A 166 -7.51 8.45 8.46
C GLY A 166 -7.01 7.23 7.68
N ARG A 167 -7.73 6.81 6.63
CA ARG A 167 -7.38 5.68 5.77
C ARG A 167 -7.98 5.82 4.37
N VAL A 168 -7.33 5.22 3.39
CA VAL A 168 -7.79 5.16 1.99
C VAL A 168 -7.53 3.77 1.43
N ARG A 169 -8.42 3.28 0.56
CA ARG A 169 -8.17 2.05 -0.20
C ARG A 169 -7.19 2.37 -1.32
N VAL A 170 -6.13 1.59 -1.45
CA VAL A 170 -5.10 1.76 -2.48
C VAL A 170 -5.03 0.49 -3.30
N ALA A 171 -5.09 0.63 -4.62
CA ALA A 171 -4.86 -0.49 -5.53
C ALA A 171 -3.45 -1.05 -5.30
N LEU A 172 -3.34 -2.35 -5.02
CA LEU A 172 -2.09 -2.96 -4.58
C LEU A 172 -0.97 -2.78 -5.63
N TYR A 173 -1.30 -2.82 -6.93
CA TYR A 173 -0.33 -2.59 -8.02
C TYR A 173 0.20 -1.14 -8.08
N SER A 174 -0.50 -0.17 -7.50
CA SER A 174 -0.07 1.23 -7.41
C SER A 174 0.71 1.53 -6.13
N LEU A 175 0.74 0.58 -5.17
CA LEU A 175 1.22 0.81 -3.81
C LEU A 175 2.71 1.18 -3.76
N ASN A 176 3.57 0.33 -4.33
CA ASN A 176 5.03 0.49 -4.32
C ASN A 176 5.55 1.43 -5.43
N SER A 177 4.64 2.12 -6.12
CA SER A 177 4.97 3.00 -7.23
C SER A 177 4.43 4.40 -6.96
N TRP A 178 3.31 4.75 -7.58
CA TRP A 178 2.70 6.08 -7.51
C TRP A 178 2.24 6.47 -6.11
N PHE A 179 1.75 5.50 -5.35
CA PHE A 179 1.29 5.78 -4.01
C PHE A 179 2.48 6.11 -3.09
N TYR A 180 3.50 5.25 -3.08
CA TYR A 180 4.75 5.50 -2.38
C TYR A 180 5.35 6.86 -2.79
N ALA A 181 5.36 7.15 -4.09
CA ALA A 181 5.84 8.42 -4.65
C ALA A 181 5.20 9.64 -4.02
N ALA A 182 3.88 9.70 -4.11
CA ALA A 182 3.13 10.83 -3.65
C ALA A 182 3.25 10.97 -2.12
N ARG A 183 3.29 9.86 -1.37
CA ARG A 183 3.53 9.90 0.08
C ARG A 183 4.94 10.34 0.45
N TRP A 184 5.95 9.95 -0.30
CA TRP A 184 7.34 10.40 -0.15
C TRP A 184 7.48 11.91 -0.39
N GLU A 185 6.78 12.44 -1.40
CA GLU A 185 6.76 13.86 -1.75
C GLU A 185 5.86 14.71 -0.83
N GLY A 186 5.13 14.07 0.10
CA GLY A 186 4.34 14.75 1.13
C GLY A 186 2.86 14.96 0.80
N VAL A 187 2.34 14.41 -0.29
CA VAL A 187 0.89 14.46 -0.63
C VAL A 187 0.09 13.76 0.44
N SER A 188 -0.86 14.44 1.10
CA SER A 188 -1.57 13.89 2.25
C SER A 188 -2.48 12.70 1.88
N LEU A 189 -2.68 11.78 2.83
CA LEU A 189 -3.62 10.68 2.63
C LEU A 189 -5.07 11.15 2.50
N ARG A 190 -5.39 12.31 3.06
CA ARG A 190 -6.69 12.96 2.91
C ARG A 190 -6.93 13.39 1.47
N ASP A 191 -5.95 14.02 0.82
CA ASP A 191 -6.07 14.44 -0.59
C ASP A 191 -6.20 13.21 -1.50
N MET A 192 -5.45 12.15 -1.21
CA MET A 192 -5.61 10.87 -1.88
C MET A 192 -7.00 10.28 -1.67
N TRP A 193 -7.53 10.34 -0.45
CA TRP A 193 -8.89 9.89 -0.15
C TRP A 193 -9.95 10.70 -0.92
N LEU A 194 -9.80 12.03 -1.01
CA LEU A 194 -10.69 12.89 -1.80
C LEU A 194 -10.69 12.49 -3.29
N LYS A 195 -9.50 12.24 -3.86
CA LYS A 195 -9.39 11.72 -5.23
C LYS A 195 -10.05 10.35 -5.37
N ALA A 196 -9.86 9.45 -4.40
CA ALA A 196 -10.44 8.12 -4.41
C ALA A 196 -11.98 8.16 -4.45
N GLN A 197 -12.62 9.15 -3.81
CA GLN A 197 -14.08 9.30 -3.84
C GLN A 197 -14.66 9.51 -5.24
N GLN A 198 -13.85 9.97 -6.20
CA GLN A 198 -14.27 10.14 -7.59
C GLN A 198 -14.30 8.80 -8.36
N HIS A 199 -13.67 7.75 -7.83
CA HIS A 199 -13.68 6.41 -8.41
C HIS A 199 -14.94 5.65 -7.97
N PRO A 200 -15.63 4.90 -8.86
CA PRO A 200 -16.84 4.15 -8.49
C PRO A 200 -16.66 3.19 -7.32
N GLU A 201 -15.45 2.63 -7.17
CA GLU A 201 -15.10 1.71 -6.07
C GLU A 201 -14.44 2.39 -4.86
N LYS A 202 -14.35 3.72 -4.87
CA LYS A 202 -13.70 4.52 -3.82
C LYS A 202 -12.25 4.11 -3.57
N LEU A 203 -11.57 3.80 -4.66
CA LEU A 203 -10.21 3.26 -4.70
C LEU A 203 -9.26 4.33 -5.20
N TRP A 204 -8.16 4.53 -4.47
CA TRP A 204 -7.07 5.34 -4.98
C TRP A 204 -6.27 4.53 -6.00
N ILE A 205 -6.19 5.10 -7.20
CA ILE A 205 -5.56 4.51 -8.37
C ILE A 205 -4.84 5.60 -9.14
N CYS A 206 -3.66 5.25 -9.66
CA CYS A 206 -2.96 6.08 -10.63
C CYS A 206 -2.62 5.22 -11.84
N TYR A 207 -3.39 5.40 -12.93
CA TYR A 207 -3.02 4.85 -14.22
C TYR A 207 -1.82 5.61 -14.77
N THR A 208 -0.84 4.90 -15.33
CA THR A 208 0.19 5.55 -16.13
C THR A 208 -0.43 6.16 -17.39
N LYS A 209 -0.73 7.45 -17.34
CA LYS A 209 -0.69 8.28 -18.53
C LYS A 209 0.77 8.53 -18.89
N ARG A 210 1.08 8.66 -20.19
CA ARG A 210 2.45 9.00 -20.61
C ARG A 210 2.84 10.32 -19.94
N LEU A 211 4.10 10.49 -19.54
CA LEU A 211 4.62 11.67 -18.84
C LEU A 211 4.26 13.01 -19.53
N GLU A 212 4.03 12.99 -20.84
CA GLU A 212 3.61 14.13 -21.67
C GLU A 212 2.14 14.57 -21.45
N GLU A 213 1.32 13.72 -20.84
CA GLU A 213 -0.10 13.98 -20.54
C GLU A 213 -0.29 14.48 -19.09
N TRP A 214 0.81 14.68 -18.34
CA TRP A 214 0.82 15.17 -16.96
C TRP A 214 0.55 16.68 -16.82
N ASP A 215 0.68 17.46 -17.91
CA ASP A 215 0.31 18.88 -17.94
C ASP A 215 -1.22 19.12 -17.84
N HIS A 216 -2.03 18.06 -17.74
CA HIS A 216 -3.49 18.13 -17.82
C HIS A 216 -4.27 17.53 -16.65
N GLU A 217 -3.62 16.87 -15.70
CA GLU A 217 -4.31 16.47 -14.46
C GLU A 217 -3.68 17.18 -13.26
N PRO A 218 -4.42 18.09 -12.60
CA PRO A 218 -3.93 18.70 -11.38
C PRO A 218 -3.74 17.62 -10.32
N TYR A 219 -2.73 17.81 -9.48
CA TYR A 219 -2.40 16.95 -8.33
C TYR A 219 -3.48 16.95 -7.23
N ILE A 220 -4.71 17.39 -7.54
CA ILE A 220 -5.83 17.67 -6.64
C ILE A 220 -7.13 17.26 -7.33
#